data_AF-A0AAV0R6X5-F1
#
_entry.id   AF-A0AAV0R6X5-F1
#
_cell.length_a   1.000
_cell.length_b   1.000
_cell.length_c   1.000
_cell.angle_alpha   90.00
_cell.angle_beta   90.00
_cell.angle_gamma   90.00
#
_symmetry.space_group_name_H-M   'P 1'
#
loop_
_entity.id
_entity.type
_entity.pdbx_description
1 polymer ?
#
loop_
_entity_poly.entity_id
_entity_poly.type
_entity_poly.pdbx_seq_one_letter_code
_entity_poly.pdbx_strand_id
1 'polypeptide(L)'
;KRKGAWVIRKAETIHTCSSSILSQDHRQLKAKKVGRTIKHLIEAQPDIKVKAIMAEVKDRHSYTIRYKKAWHGKQKAMAEVYGDWEDSYALLPRLMGAMEESNPGTVFVPVYNNVYTEDQVRVQDKLMFHRLFWAFKPCIDGFGFCIPVIQVDGTFLTGKYKGCLLIATGVDGNRRIFPLAFALVEGENSLSWAWFFDQLHEHVTQREDITIISDRHAGIRNAVGGFPDEWGWRWRWCIRHWLANFQHKFGKKKDIKNLLWNA
;
A
#
# COMPACT_ATOMS: atom_id res chain seq x y z
N LYS A 1 -66.72 20.10 -9.49
CA LYS A 1 -65.53 20.74 -10.12
C LYS A 1 -64.27 20.27 -9.40
N ARG A 2 -63.54 19.26 -9.92
CA ARG A 2 -62.26 18.80 -9.34
C ARG A 2 -61.17 19.82 -9.70
N LYS A 3 -60.81 20.69 -8.74
CA LYS A 3 -59.64 21.59 -8.81
C LYS A 3 -58.49 20.88 -8.10
N GLY A 4 -57.34 20.74 -8.77
CA GLY A 4 -56.07 20.41 -8.09
C GLY A 4 -55.19 19.34 -8.73
N ALA A 5 -55.64 18.62 -9.76
CA ALA A 5 -54.79 17.64 -10.44
C ALA A 5 -54.26 18.21 -11.76
N TRP A 6 -52.94 18.16 -11.95
CA TRP A 6 -52.33 18.40 -13.24
C TRP A 6 -52.72 17.28 -14.19
N VAL A 7 -53.27 17.63 -15.35
CA VAL A 7 -53.64 16.67 -16.40
C VAL A 7 -52.83 17.02 -17.62
N ILE A 8 -52.04 16.08 -18.12
CA ILE A 8 -51.30 16.24 -19.38
C ILE A 8 -52.34 16.32 -20.49
N ARG A 9 -52.51 17.50 -21.09
CA ARG A 9 -53.51 17.74 -22.15
C ARG A 9 -53.02 17.37 -23.54
N LYS A 10 -51.70 17.39 -23.74
CA LYS A 10 -51.04 17.02 -24.99
C LYS A 10 -49.63 16.53 -24.66
N ALA A 11 -49.26 15.37 -25.18
CA ALA A 11 -47.91 14.84 -25.11
C ALA A 11 -47.52 14.40 -26.52
N GLU A 12 -46.57 15.10 -27.13
CA GLU A 12 -45.91 14.63 -28.34
C GLU A 12 -44.89 13.56 -27.95
N THR A 13 -45.23 12.31 -28.24
CA THR A 13 -44.42 11.12 -27.90
C THR A 13 -43.29 10.87 -28.90
N ILE A 14 -43.39 11.47 -30.09
CA ILE A 14 -42.38 11.40 -31.15
C ILE A 14 -41.64 12.73 -31.16
N HIS A 15 -40.39 12.71 -30.69
CA HIS A 15 -39.51 13.87 -30.75
C HIS A 15 -38.54 13.71 -31.92
N THR A 16 -38.50 14.70 -32.80
CA THR A 16 -37.50 14.84 -33.88
C THR A 16 -36.36 15.77 -33.47
N CYS A 17 -36.24 16.09 -32.18
CA CYS A 17 -35.22 16.98 -31.64
C CYS A 17 -33.82 16.34 -31.77
N SER A 18 -33.18 16.47 -32.93
CA SER A 18 -31.76 16.23 -33.08
C SER A 18 -31.02 17.42 -32.47
N SER A 19 -30.55 17.29 -31.23
CA SER A 19 -29.59 18.27 -30.71
C SER A 19 -28.33 18.20 -31.56
N SER A 20 -28.04 19.25 -32.32
CA SER A 20 -26.84 19.36 -33.17
C SER A 20 -25.54 19.46 -32.36
N ILE A 21 -25.64 19.56 -31.02
CA ILE A 21 -24.53 19.49 -30.09
C ILE A 21 -24.88 18.44 -29.03
N LEU A 22 -24.83 17.15 -29.41
CA LEU A 22 -24.86 16.07 -28.44
C LEU A 22 -23.61 16.20 -27.56
N SER A 23 -23.79 16.72 -26.35
CA SER A 23 -22.77 16.63 -25.31
C SER A 23 -22.36 15.17 -25.19
N GLN A 24 -21.08 14.90 -25.46
CA GLN A 24 -20.51 13.57 -25.31
C GLN A 24 -20.55 13.07 -23.85
N ASP A 25 -20.86 13.97 -22.90
CA ASP A 25 -21.09 13.66 -21.49
C ASP A 25 -22.55 13.88 -21.07
N HIS A 26 -23.08 13.00 -20.21
CA HIS A 26 -24.45 13.05 -19.73
C HIS A 26 -24.54 13.49 -18.25
N ARG A 27 -25.40 14.49 -17.95
CA ARG A 27 -25.52 15.10 -16.60
C ARG A 27 -25.97 14.10 -15.52
N GLN A 28 -26.71 13.07 -15.89
CA GLN A 28 -27.15 12.02 -14.95
C GLN A 28 -26.15 10.86 -14.80
N LEU A 29 -25.17 10.76 -15.71
CA LEU A 29 -24.10 9.76 -15.64
C LEU A 29 -23.04 10.22 -14.62
N LYS A 30 -23.45 10.28 -13.35
CA LYS A 30 -22.60 10.64 -12.22
C LYS A 30 -21.65 9.48 -11.89
N ALA A 31 -20.54 9.76 -11.22
CA ALA A 31 -19.57 8.75 -10.80
C ALA A 31 -20.20 7.56 -10.05
N LYS A 32 -21.27 7.78 -9.26
CA LYS A 32 -22.02 6.71 -8.58
C LYS A 32 -22.66 5.73 -9.58
N LYS A 33 -23.24 6.22 -10.67
CA LYS A 33 -23.84 5.38 -11.72
C LYS A 33 -22.77 4.65 -12.53
N VAL A 34 -21.64 5.31 -12.81
CA VAL A 34 -20.46 4.67 -13.41
C VAL A 34 -19.98 3.53 -12.53
N GLY A 35 -19.78 3.76 -11.22
CA GLY A 35 -19.34 2.73 -10.28
C GLY A 35 -20.24 1.49 -10.27
N ARG A 36 -21.56 1.68 -10.17
CA ARG A 36 -22.53 0.57 -10.27
C ARG A 36 -22.46 -0.19 -11.59
N THR A 37 -22.15 0.51 -12.69
CA THR A 37 -22.05 -0.10 -14.02
C THR A 37 -20.86 -1.06 -14.10
N ILE A 38 -19.72 -0.65 -13.55
CA ILE A 38 -18.45 -1.37 -13.64
C ILE A 38 -18.17 -2.30 -12.46
N LYS A 39 -19.10 -2.45 -11.50
CA LYS A 39 -18.88 -3.23 -10.27
C LYS A 39 -18.37 -4.64 -10.55
N HIS A 40 -19.04 -5.38 -11.44
CA HIS A 40 -18.62 -6.71 -11.89
C HIS A 40 -17.20 -6.74 -12.50
N LEU A 41 -16.79 -5.68 -13.21
CA LEU A 41 -15.43 -5.58 -13.75
C LEU A 41 -14.38 -5.40 -12.65
N ILE A 42 -14.76 -4.73 -11.56
CA ILE A 42 -13.89 -4.50 -10.40
C ILE A 42 -13.76 -5.77 -9.55
N GLU A 43 -14.83 -6.56 -9.44
CA GLU A 43 -14.81 -7.88 -8.81
C GLU A 43 -13.93 -8.86 -9.59
N ALA A 44 -14.03 -8.86 -10.92
CA ALA A 44 -13.23 -9.73 -11.78
C ALA A 44 -11.77 -9.26 -11.95
N GLN A 45 -11.56 -7.94 -12.08
CA GLN A 45 -10.25 -7.34 -12.34
C GLN A 45 -10.08 -6.01 -11.58
N PRO A 46 -9.57 -6.04 -10.33
CA PRO A 46 -9.37 -4.84 -9.52
C PRO A 46 -8.42 -3.80 -10.16
N ASP A 47 -7.40 -4.26 -10.86
CA ASP A 47 -6.38 -3.41 -11.49
C ASP A 47 -6.84 -2.80 -12.85
N ILE A 48 -8.11 -3.02 -13.26
CA ILE A 48 -8.66 -2.53 -14.53
C ILE A 48 -8.31 -1.06 -14.80
N LYS A 49 -7.73 -0.79 -15.97
CA LYS A 49 -7.27 0.55 -16.34
C LYS A 49 -8.48 1.48 -16.51
N VAL A 50 -8.34 2.73 -16.07
CA VAL A 50 -9.41 3.75 -16.21
C VAL A 50 -9.83 3.94 -17.67
N LYS A 51 -8.92 3.79 -18.63
CA LYS A 51 -9.24 3.82 -20.07
C LYS A 51 -10.19 2.69 -20.49
N ALA A 52 -10.04 1.48 -19.93
CA ALA A 52 -10.96 0.38 -20.19
C ALA A 52 -12.35 0.65 -19.59
N ILE A 53 -12.41 1.24 -18.39
CA ILE A 53 -13.67 1.71 -17.79
C ILE A 53 -14.37 2.73 -18.70
N MET A 54 -13.62 3.66 -19.29
CA MET A 54 -14.19 4.63 -20.24
C MET A 54 -14.76 3.95 -21.48
N ALA A 55 -14.08 2.93 -22.00
CA ALA A 55 -14.56 2.15 -23.14
C ALA A 55 -15.84 1.39 -22.81
N GLU A 56 -15.91 0.72 -21.66
CA GLU A 56 -17.11 0.02 -21.18
C GLU A 56 -18.30 0.98 -21.04
N VAL A 57 -18.08 2.16 -20.44
CA VAL A 57 -19.15 3.14 -20.27
C VAL A 57 -19.64 3.67 -21.61
N LYS A 58 -18.74 3.84 -22.58
CA LYS A 58 -19.09 4.24 -23.95
C LYS A 58 -19.89 3.15 -24.65
N ASP A 59 -19.51 1.89 -24.52
CA ASP A 59 -20.23 0.75 -25.10
C ASP A 59 -21.65 0.63 -24.53
N ARG A 60 -21.77 0.66 -23.21
CA ARG A 60 -23.06 0.42 -22.54
C ARG A 60 -24.03 1.60 -22.57
N HIS A 61 -23.53 2.84 -22.55
CA HIS A 61 -24.37 4.04 -22.44
C HIS A 61 -24.29 4.95 -23.67
N SER A 62 -23.46 4.63 -24.66
CA SER A 62 -23.21 5.48 -25.85
C SER A 62 -22.67 6.88 -25.53
N TYR A 63 -22.19 7.13 -24.31
CA TYR A 63 -21.62 8.40 -23.86
C TYR A 63 -20.14 8.27 -23.49
N THR A 64 -19.34 9.27 -23.86
CA THR A 64 -17.91 9.33 -23.53
C THR A 64 -17.70 10.15 -22.27
N ILE A 65 -17.40 9.49 -21.15
CA ILE A 65 -17.10 10.17 -19.88
C ILE A 65 -15.66 10.69 -19.81
N ARG A 66 -15.44 11.79 -19.09
CA ARG A 66 -14.09 12.28 -18.77
C ARG A 66 -13.33 11.27 -17.90
N TYR A 67 -12.00 11.23 -18.06
CA TYR A 67 -11.11 10.37 -17.26
C TYR A 67 -11.34 10.51 -15.75
N LYS A 68 -11.41 11.74 -15.23
CA LYS A 68 -11.64 12.01 -13.79
C LYS A 68 -12.96 11.38 -13.29
N LYS A 69 -14.02 11.40 -14.11
CA LYS A 69 -15.31 10.81 -13.78
C LYS A 69 -15.23 9.28 -13.76
N ALA A 70 -14.54 8.67 -14.73
CA ALA A 70 -14.27 7.25 -14.75
C ALA A 70 -13.44 6.81 -13.54
N TRP A 71 -12.41 7.58 -13.19
CA TRP A 71 -11.57 7.34 -12.01
C TRP A 71 -12.38 7.40 -10.71
N HIS A 72 -13.20 8.44 -10.51
CA HIS A 72 -14.10 8.49 -9.34
C HIS A 72 -15.13 7.36 -9.34
N GLY A 73 -15.62 6.94 -10.50
CA GLY A 73 -16.47 5.76 -10.64
C GLY A 73 -15.76 4.49 -10.17
N LYS A 74 -14.50 4.30 -10.58
CA LYS A 74 -13.62 3.21 -10.14
C LYS A 74 -13.48 3.21 -8.61
N GLN A 75 -13.14 4.35 -8.02
CA GLN A 75 -12.97 4.45 -6.56
C GLN A 75 -14.25 4.12 -5.79
N LYS A 76 -15.42 4.55 -6.29
CA LYS A 76 -16.71 4.20 -5.66
C LYS A 76 -17.04 2.72 -5.77
N ALA A 77 -16.78 2.11 -6.92
CA ALA A 77 -16.98 0.68 -7.09
C ALA A 77 -16.02 -0.13 -6.20
N MET A 78 -14.75 0.29 -6.11
CA MET A 78 -13.78 -0.30 -5.19
C MET A 78 -14.26 -0.27 -3.74
N ALA A 79 -14.69 0.89 -3.25
CA ALA A 79 -15.19 1.03 -1.89
C ALA A 79 -16.44 0.18 -1.63
N GLU A 80 -17.30 -0.02 -2.63
CA GLU A 80 -18.49 -0.85 -2.51
C GLU A 80 -18.18 -2.36 -2.49
N VAL A 81 -17.08 -2.79 -3.11
CA VAL A 81 -16.69 -4.21 -3.20
C VAL A 81 -15.76 -4.62 -2.07
N TYR A 82 -14.76 -3.79 -1.77
CA TYR A 82 -13.66 -4.14 -0.86
C TYR A 82 -13.65 -3.33 0.44
N GLY A 83 -14.57 -2.38 0.61
CA GLY A 83 -14.50 -1.37 1.67
C GLY A 83 -13.62 -0.19 1.28
N ASP A 84 -13.71 0.90 2.03
CA ASP A 84 -12.86 2.05 1.80
C ASP A 84 -11.47 1.90 2.48
N TRP A 85 -10.66 2.95 2.39
CA TRP A 85 -9.31 2.91 2.93
C TRP A 85 -9.34 2.83 4.46
N GLU A 86 -10.23 3.59 5.09
CA GLU A 86 -10.45 3.58 6.53
C GLU A 86 -10.89 2.19 7.02
N ASP A 87 -11.82 1.54 6.34
CA ASP A 87 -12.26 0.17 6.61
C ASP A 87 -11.09 -0.80 6.55
N SER A 88 -10.21 -0.67 5.56
CA SER A 88 -9.04 -1.54 5.38
C SER A 88 -8.07 -1.46 6.56
N TYR A 89 -7.79 -0.26 7.08
CA TYR A 89 -6.95 -0.09 8.27
C TYR A 89 -7.65 -0.56 9.55
N ALA A 90 -8.97 -0.37 9.65
CA ALA A 90 -9.75 -0.87 10.78
C ALA A 90 -9.82 -2.41 10.84
N LEU A 91 -9.65 -3.09 9.71
CA LEU A 91 -9.61 -4.55 9.63
C LEU A 91 -8.26 -5.15 10.06
N LEU A 92 -7.16 -4.38 10.03
CA LEU A 92 -5.82 -4.91 10.33
C LEU A 92 -5.74 -5.67 11.66
N PRO A 93 -6.28 -5.18 12.80
CA PRO A 93 -6.18 -5.90 14.07
C PRO A 93 -6.91 -7.24 14.04
N ARG A 94 -8.07 -7.29 13.38
CA ARG A 94 -8.82 -8.53 13.20
C ARG A 94 -8.07 -9.51 12.32
N LEU A 95 -7.44 -9.02 11.25
CA LEU A 95 -6.60 -9.83 10.39
C LEU A 95 -5.40 -10.39 11.15
N MET A 96 -4.73 -9.57 11.97
CA MET A 96 -3.59 -10.02 12.78
C MET A 96 -4.02 -11.06 13.82
N GLY A 97 -5.15 -10.86 14.50
CA GLY A 97 -5.70 -11.87 15.40
C GLY A 97 -6.00 -13.20 14.71
N ALA A 98 -6.59 -13.16 13.51
CA ALA A 98 -6.84 -14.37 12.72
C ALA A 98 -5.53 -15.06 12.26
N MET A 99 -4.49 -14.28 11.96
CA MET A 99 -3.17 -14.82 11.62
C MET A 99 -2.49 -15.49 12.83
N GLU A 100 -2.60 -14.90 14.01
CA GLU A 100 -2.11 -15.50 15.26
C GLU A 100 -2.89 -16.76 15.63
N GLU A 101 -4.21 -16.76 15.50
CA GLU A 101 -5.04 -17.95 15.72
C GLU A 101 -4.66 -19.10 14.77
N SER A 102 -4.38 -18.77 13.51
CA SER A 102 -3.96 -19.75 12.50
C SER A 102 -2.50 -20.21 12.67
N ASN A 103 -1.63 -19.34 13.18
CA ASN A 103 -0.20 -19.60 13.40
C ASN A 103 0.21 -19.11 14.81
N PRO A 104 -0.09 -19.89 15.86
CA PRO A 104 0.17 -19.50 17.23
C PRO A 104 1.64 -19.09 17.46
N GLY A 105 1.83 -17.98 18.17
CA GLY A 105 3.15 -17.37 18.40
C GLY A 105 3.58 -16.38 17.31
N THR A 106 2.76 -16.15 16.29
CA THR A 106 2.95 -15.01 15.38
C THR A 106 2.87 -13.73 16.17
N VAL A 107 3.90 -12.89 16.08
CA VAL A 107 3.96 -11.61 16.77
C VAL A 107 3.40 -10.54 15.88
N PHE A 108 2.56 -9.67 16.43
CA PHE A 108 2.17 -8.41 15.80
C PHE A 108 2.12 -7.29 16.83
N VAL A 109 2.61 -6.11 16.45
CA VAL A 109 2.71 -4.94 17.33
C VAL A 109 2.05 -3.75 16.64
N PRO A 110 0.77 -3.47 16.94
CA PRO A 110 0.07 -2.33 16.41
C PRO A 110 0.34 -1.08 17.26
N VAL A 111 0.63 0.04 16.60
CA VAL A 111 0.84 1.35 17.23
C VAL A 111 -0.27 2.28 16.80
N TYR A 112 -0.89 2.91 17.80
CA TYR A 112 -1.96 3.89 17.61
C TYR A 112 -1.61 5.21 18.28
N ASN A 113 -2.00 6.30 17.62
CA ASN A 113 -1.88 7.64 18.15
C ASN A 113 -3.25 8.15 18.60
N ASN A 114 -3.25 8.97 19.65
CA ASN A 114 -4.43 9.72 20.04
C ASN A 114 -4.84 10.72 18.96
N VAL A 115 -6.15 10.94 18.80
CA VAL A 115 -6.69 11.97 17.91
C VAL A 115 -7.02 13.22 18.72
N TYR A 116 -6.69 14.38 18.18
CA TYR A 116 -6.93 15.69 18.80
C TYR A 116 -7.80 16.56 17.90
N THR A 117 -8.65 17.39 18.50
CA THR A 117 -9.38 18.46 17.80
C THR A 117 -8.43 19.60 17.40
N GLU A 118 -8.93 20.55 16.62
CA GLU A 118 -8.18 21.77 16.27
C GLU A 118 -7.71 22.51 17.54
N ASP A 119 -8.55 22.52 18.58
CA ASP A 119 -8.26 23.11 19.91
C ASP A 119 -7.36 22.24 20.81
N GLN A 120 -6.68 21.23 20.26
CA GLN A 120 -5.79 20.31 21.00
C GLN A 120 -6.48 19.49 22.11
N VAL A 121 -7.79 19.33 22.04
CA VAL A 121 -8.53 18.48 22.98
C VAL A 121 -8.52 17.04 22.46
N ARG A 122 -8.14 16.08 23.31
CA ARG A 122 -8.15 14.66 22.94
C ARG A 122 -9.58 14.20 22.67
N VAL A 123 -9.79 13.62 21.49
CA VAL A 123 -11.05 12.96 21.14
C VAL A 123 -11.10 11.62 21.87
N GLN A 124 -12.08 11.46 22.77
CA GLN A 124 -12.28 10.21 23.51
C GLN A 124 -12.67 9.07 22.55
N ASP A 125 -12.24 7.86 22.89
CA ASP A 125 -12.52 6.61 22.17
C ASP A 125 -12.14 6.58 20.68
N LYS A 126 -11.26 7.51 20.26
CA LYS A 126 -10.77 7.58 18.88
C LYS A 126 -9.26 7.47 18.83
N LEU A 127 -8.81 6.39 18.22
CA LEU A 127 -7.41 6.12 17.94
C LEU A 127 -7.16 6.16 16.43
N MET A 128 -6.01 6.68 16.04
CA MET A 128 -5.54 6.68 14.67
C MET A 128 -4.43 5.65 14.53
N PHE A 129 -4.59 4.75 13.57
CA PHE A 129 -3.52 3.83 13.19
C PHE A 129 -2.25 4.60 12.84
N HIS A 130 -1.11 4.17 13.40
CA HIS A 130 0.19 4.77 13.12
C HIS A 130 1.14 3.78 12.47
N ARG A 131 1.39 2.63 13.10
CA ARG A 131 2.31 1.61 12.60
C ARG A 131 1.81 0.20 12.93
N LEU A 132 2.30 -0.78 12.20
CA LEU A 132 2.09 -2.20 12.49
C LEU A 132 3.35 -2.96 12.14
N PHE A 133 3.89 -3.73 13.08
CA PHE A 133 4.93 -4.72 12.82
C PHE A 133 4.34 -6.11 12.94
N TRP A 134 4.81 -7.08 12.14
CA TRP A 134 4.51 -8.48 12.38
C TRP A 134 5.59 -9.43 11.87
N ALA A 135 5.70 -10.57 12.52
CA ALA A 135 6.58 -11.68 12.15
C ALA A 135 5.89 -13.02 12.48
N PHE A 136 5.86 -13.93 11.52
CA PHE A 136 5.21 -15.23 11.70
C PHE A 136 6.07 -16.15 12.58
N LYS A 137 5.45 -16.96 13.44
CA LYS A 137 6.19 -17.90 14.31
C LYS A 137 7.19 -18.79 13.56
N PRO A 138 6.83 -19.39 12.40
CA PRO A 138 7.81 -20.18 11.63
C PRO A 138 8.98 -19.36 11.08
N CYS A 139 8.77 -18.07 10.81
CA CYS A 139 9.84 -17.17 10.38
C CYS A 139 10.80 -16.85 11.53
N ILE A 140 10.26 -16.58 12.73
CA ILE A 140 11.05 -16.34 13.94
C ILE A 140 11.91 -17.56 14.26
N ASP A 141 11.28 -18.75 14.32
CA ASP A 141 11.99 -19.99 14.65
C ASP A 141 12.98 -20.41 13.56
N GLY A 142 12.57 -20.27 12.30
CA GLY A 142 13.37 -20.68 11.15
C GLY A 142 14.63 -19.86 10.97
N PHE A 143 14.65 -18.59 11.41
CA PHE A 143 15.80 -17.72 11.24
C PHE A 143 17.04 -18.20 12.01
N GLY A 144 16.88 -18.95 13.10
CA GLY A 144 17.99 -19.59 13.81
C GLY A 144 18.82 -20.53 12.93
N PHE A 145 18.22 -21.09 11.87
CA PHE A 145 18.86 -21.98 10.90
C PHE A 145 19.33 -21.27 9.63
N CYS A 146 19.05 -19.96 9.51
CA CYS A 146 19.47 -19.14 8.40
C CYS A 146 20.93 -18.66 8.58
N ILE A 147 21.51 -18.23 7.46
CA ILE A 147 22.76 -17.47 7.46
C ILE A 147 22.50 -16.17 8.26
N PRO A 148 23.43 -15.70 9.12
CA PRO A 148 23.26 -14.50 9.96
C PRO A 148 23.34 -13.21 9.13
N VAL A 149 22.46 -13.08 8.15
CA VAL A 149 22.32 -11.94 7.25
C VAL A 149 20.85 -11.60 7.16
N ILE A 150 20.51 -10.33 7.39
CA ILE A 150 19.17 -9.80 7.20
C ILE A 150 19.24 -8.74 6.12
N GLN A 151 18.46 -8.91 5.06
CA GLN A 151 18.27 -7.91 4.01
C GLN A 151 16.99 -7.13 4.31
N VAL A 152 17.08 -5.80 4.30
CA VAL A 152 15.92 -4.92 4.51
C VAL A 152 15.69 -4.01 3.30
N ASP A 153 14.42 -3.79 2.98
CA ASP A 153 14.00 -2.87 1.93
C ASP A 153 12.63 -2.27 2.24
N GLY A 154 12.31 -1.14 1.61
CA GLY A 154 11.04 -0.44 1.74
C GLY A 154 10.34 -0.32 0.38
N THR A 155 9.02 -0.47 0.37
CA THR A 155 8.21 -0.15 -0.81
C THR A 155 7.07 0.80 -0.46
N PHE A 156 6.92 1.86 -1.26
CA PHE A 156 5.83 2.82 -1.07
C PHE A 156 4.48 2.19 -1.38
N LEU A 157 3.52 2.41 -0.48
CA LEU A 157 2.15 1.99 -0.66
C LEU A 157 1.43 2.99 -1.55
N THR A 158 0.70 2.47 -2.51
CA THR A 158 -0.19 3.28 -3.35
C THR A 158 -1.53 3.42 -2.67
N GLY A 159 -2.03 4.64 -2.52
CA GLY A 159 -3.35 4.87 -1.95
C GLY A 159 -3.52 6.28 -1.41
N LYS A 160 -4.62 6.47 -0.68
CA LYS A 160 -4.95 7.75 -0.04
C LYS A 160 -3.88 8.18 0.98
N TYR A 161 -3.37 7.23 1.76
CA TYR A 161 -2.49 7.50 2.91
C TYR A 161 -0.98 7.35 2.65
N LYS A 162 -0.58 6.81 1.48
CA LYS A 162 0.81 6.82 0.98
C LYS A 162 1.92 6.36 1.96
N GLY A 163 1.62 5.41 2.87
CA GLY A 163 2.61 4.85 3.80
C GLY A 163 3.71 4.01 3.11
N CYS A 164 4.53 3.33 3.90
CA CYS A 164 5.57 2.42 3.42
C CYS A 164 5.42 1.04 4.03
N LEU A 165 5.67 0.00 3.25
CA LEU A 165 5.84 -1.37 3.73
C LEU A 165 7.34 -1.66 3.80
N LEU A 166 7.86 -1.80 5.01
CA LEU A 166 9.21 -2.26 5.29
C LEU A 166 9.22 -3.78 5.38
N ILE A 167 10.26 -4.40 4.83
CA ILE A 167 10.38 -5.86 4.77
C ILE A 167 11.78 -6.24 5.22
N ALA A 168 11.86 -7.26 6.07
CA ALA A 168 13.09 -7.96 6.41
C ALA A 168 13.04 -9.38 5.83
N THR A 169 14.16 -9.81 5.26
CA THR A 169 14.35 -11.16 4.75
C THR A 169 15.70 -11.71 5.19
N GLY A 170 15.76 -12.99 5.51
CA GLY A 170 17.00 -13.73 5.70
C GLY A 170 17.39 -14.52 4.45
N VAL A 171 18.45 -15.31 4.59
CA VAL A 171 18.88 -16.28 3.58
C VAL A 171 19.00 -17.65 4.24
N ASP A 172 18.26 -18.63 3.74
CA ASP A 172 18.30 -19.99 4.29
C ASP A 172 19.61 -20.73 3.93
N GLY A 173 19.83 -21.91 4.50
CA GLY A 173 20.99 -22.75 4.19
C GLY A 173 21.12 -23.16 2.72
N ASN A 174 20.01 -23.08 1.96
CA ASN A 174 19.96 -23.34 0.52
C ASN A 174 20.11 -22.07 -0.33
N ARG A 175 20.51 -20.95 0.27
CA ARG A 175 20.69 -19.65 -0.38
C ARG A 175 19.41 -19.09 -1.02
N ARG A 176 18.24 -19.44 -0.50
CA ARG A 176 16.94 -18.90 -0.91
C ARG A 176 16.53 -17.75 0.01
N ILE A 177 15.70 -16.87 -0.54
CA ILE A 177 15.11 -15.77 0.23
C ILE A 177 14.17 -16.38 1.28
N PHE A 178 14.37 -16.01 2.52
CA PHE A 178 13.55 -16.43 3.65
C PHE A 178 12.82 -15.20 4.21
N PRO A 179 11.47 -15.14 4.18
CA PRO A 179 10.75 -14.00 4.75
C PRO A 179 10.93 -13.97 6.27
N LEU A 180 11.18 -12.78 6.84
CA LEU A 180 11.48 -12.64 8.26
C LEU A 180 10.40 -11.83 8.99
N ALA A 181 10.25 -10.56 8.63
CA ALA A 181 9.28 -9.67 9.25
C ALA A 181 8.85 -8.55 8.32
N PHE A 182 7.78 -7.87 8.70
CA PHE A 182 7.17 -6.81 7.91
C PHE A 182 6.73 -5.67 8.81
N ALA A 183 6.67 -4.46 8.26
CA ALA A 183 6.07 -3.34 8.94
C ALA A 183 5.34 -2.36 8.02
N LEU A 184 4.15 -1.93 8.41
CA LEU A 184 3.47 -0.77 7.85
C LEU A 184 3.86 0.46 8.67
N VAL A 185 4.43 1.46 8.01
CA VAL A 185 4.88 2.70 8.64
C VAL A 185 4.40 3.93 7.86
N GLU A 186 4.43 5.10 8.50
CA GLU A 186 3.97 6.35 7.90
C GLU A 186 4.81 6.80 6.71
N GLY A 187 6.07 6.36 6.62
CA GLY A 187 6.94 6.64 5.50
C GLY A 187 8.35 6.12 5.71
N GLU A 188 9.18 6.23 4.68
CA GLU A 188 10.57 5.81 4.76
C GLU A 188 11.44 6.91 5.39
N ASN A 189 11.51 6.93 6.72
CA ASN A 189 12.25 7.94 7.49
C ASN A 189 13.07 7.29 8.62
N SER A 190 13.96 8.07 9.25
CA SER A 190 14.85 7.56 10.31
C SER A 190 14.11 6.95 11.49
N LEU A 191 12.99 7.55 11.92
CA LEU A 191 12.20 7.08 13.06
C LEU A 191 11.43 5.79 12.75
N SER A 192 10.94 5.64 11.52
CA SER A 192 10.31 4.41 11.04
C SER A 192 11.31 3.26 10.97
N TRP A 193 12.52 3.52 10.46
CA TRP A 193 13.58 2.52 10.37
C TRP A 193 14.11 2.12 11.75
N ALA A 194 14.39 3.08 12.63
CA ALA A 194 14.84 2.80 14.00
C ALA A 194 13.82 1.90 14.72
N TRP A 195 12.55 2.31 14.71
CA TRP A 195 11.48 1.51 15.29
C TRP A 195 11.38 0.11 14.67
N PHE A 196 11.50 -0.02 13.34
CA PHE A 196 11.47 -1.33 12.69
C PHE A 196 12.62 -2.24 13.15
N PHE A 197 13.82 -1.71 13.31
CA PHE A 197 14.97 -2.47 13.82
C PHE A 197 14.80 -2.85 15.30
N ASP A 198 14.23 -1.97 16.12
CA ASP A 198 13.91 -2.29 17.52
C ASP A 198 12.95 -3.49 17.57
N GLN A 199 11.89 -3.48 16.75
CA GLN A 199 10.93 -4.60 16.69
C GLN A 199 11.56 -5.89 16.16
N LEU A 200 12.47 -5.81 15.18
CA LEU A 200 13.24 -6.96 14.69
C LEU A 200 14.10 -7.57 15.80
N HIS A 201 14.85 -6.74 16.52
CA HIS A 201 15.73 -7.20 17.58
C HIS A 201 14.92 -7.79 18.75
N GLU A 202 13.84 -7.13 19.16
CA GLU A 202 13.01 -7.55 20.29
C GLU A 202 12.25 -8.85 20.02
N HIS A 203 11.61 -8.97 18.84
CA HIS A 203 10.62 -10.02 18.60
C HIS A 203 11.07 -11.12 17.64
N VAL A 204 12.16 -10.92 16.89
CA VAL A 204 12.60 -11.89 15.88
C VAL A 204 13.90 -12.55 16.28
N THR A 205 14.92 -11.78 16.65
CA THR A 205 16.25 -12.36 16.90
C THR A 205 17.14 -11.45 17.72
N GLN A 206 17.76 -12.04 18.74
CA GLN A 206 18.85 -11.44 19.53
C GLN A 206 20.19 -12.11 19.22
N ARG A 207 20.25 -12.88 18.13
CA ARG A 207 21.48 -13.54 17.68
C ARG A 207 22.55 -12.48 17.40
N GLU A 208 23.74 -12.71 17.96
CA GLU A 208 24.93 -11.91 17.69
C GLU A 208 25.42 -12.11 16.25
N ASP A 209 26.34 -11.25 15.80
CA ASP A 209 27.01 -11.35 14.50
C ASP A 209 26.11 -11.27 13.26
N ILE A 210 24.89 -10.75 13.39
CA ILE A 210 24.03 -10.47 12.23
C ILE A 210 24.62 -9.35 11.39
N THR A 211 24.63 -9.55 10.07
CA THR A 211 24.91 -8.48 9.10
C THR A 211 23.62 -8.02 8.42
N ILE A 212 23.24 -6.78 8.69
CA ILE A 212 22.17 -6.06 7.97
C ILE A 212 22.68 -5.60 6.61
N ILE A 213 21.94 -5.91 5.54
CA ILE A 213 22.18 -5.43 4.18
C ILE A 213 20.98 -4.60 3.75
N SER A 214 21.20 -3.35 3.36
CA SER A 214 20.12 -2.45 2.94
C SER A 214 20.53 -1.59 1.74
N ASP A 215 19.58 -0.79 1.25
CA ASP A 215 19.90 0.33 0.38
C ASP A 215 20.71 1.43 1.13
N ARG A 216 20.96 2.56 0.47
CA ARG A 216 21.76 3.68 1.02
C ARG A 216 20.91 4.82 1.59
N HIS A 217 19.62 4.60 1.85
CA HIS A 217 18.71 5.63 2.31
C HIS A 217 19.20 6.26 3.62
N ALA A 218 19.07 7.59 3.74
CA ALA A 218 19.57 8.33 4.90
C ALA A 218 18.87 7.88 6.20
N GLY A 219 17.58 7.53 6.11
CA GLY A 219 16.83 6.99 7.24
C GLY A 219 17.44 5.73 7.82
N ILE A 220 17.86 4.78 6.98
CA ILE A 220 18.49 3.54 7.43
C ILE A 220 19.84 3.82 8.08
N ARG A 221 20.66 4.67 7.45
CA ARG A 221 21.98 5.02 7.99
C ARG A 221 21.86 5.62 9.39
N ASN A 222 20.89 6.52 9.60
CA ASN A 222 20.66 7.14 10.90
C ASN A 222 20.15 6.13 11.92
N ALA A 223 19.25 5.23 11.52
CA ALA A 223 18.73 4.19 12.40
C ALA A 223 19.82 3.22 12.85
N VAL A 224 20.62 2.70 11.92
CA VAL A 224 21.76 1.81 12.21
C VAL A 224 22.82 2.51 13.08
N GLY A 225 23.08 3.79 12.83
CA GLY A 225 24.03 4.57 13.65
C GLY A 225 23.59 4.78 15.09
N GLY A 226 22.33 4.50 15.42
CA GLY A 226 21.79 4.52 16.79
C GLY A 226 21.65 3.14 17.42
N PHE A 227 22.14 2.07 16.78
CA PHE A 227 22.09 0.73 17.37
C PHE A 227 22.94 0.69 18.65
N PRO A 228 22.41 0.11 19.74
CA PRO A 228 23.22 -0.17 20.93
C PRO A 228 24.38 -1.12 20.59
N ASP A 229 25.54 -0.88 21.20
CA ASP A 229 26.76 -1.68 20.96
C ASP A 229 26.52 -3.17 21.30
N GLU A 230 25.68 -3.44 22.30
CA GLU A 230 25.31 -4.78 22.75
C GLU A 230 24.57 -5.60 21.70
N TRP A 231 23.99 -4.99 20.66
CA TRP A 231 23.37 -5.76 19.57
C TRP A 231 24.42 -6.53 18.78
N GLY A 232 25.65 -6.01 18.68
CA GLY A 232 26.73 -6.63 17.88
C GLY A 232 26.42 -6.75 16.38
N TRP A 233 25.39 -6.05 15.89
CA TRP A 233 24.98 -6.12 14.49
C TRP A 233 25.87 -5.25 13.60
N ARG A 234 26.22 -5.78 12.44
CA ARG A 234 27.00 -5.08 11.42
C ARG A 234 26.09 -4.61 10.29
N TRP A 235 26.45 -3.52 9.64
CA TRP A 235 25.71 -3.00 8.48
C TRP A 235 26.57 -2.89 7.24
N ARG A 236 25.99 -3.28 6.09
CA ARG A 236 26.62 -3.24 4.76
C ARG A 236 25.63 -2.74 3.71
N TRP A 237 26.17 -2.13 2.65
CA TRP A 237 25.34 -1.68 1.53
C TRP A 237 25.05 -2.80 0.55
N CYS A 238 23.81 -2.83 0.08
CA CYS A 238 23.39 -3.71 -0.98
C CYS A 238 24.09 -3.33 -2.29
N ILE A 239 24.94 -4.23 -2.79
CA ILE A 239 25.70 -4.03 -4.03
C ILE A 239 24.80 -3.78 -5.24
N ARG A 240 23.60 -4.38 -5.27
CA ARG A 240 22.59 -4.12 -6.32
C ARG A 240 22.12 -2.66 -6.33
N HIS A 241 21.86 -2.09 -5.15
CA HIS A 241 21.39 -0.71 -5.01
C HIS A 241 22.53 0.28 -5.26
N TRP A 242 23.72 -0.03 -4.76
CA TRP A 242 24.93 0.72 -5.10
C TRP A 242 25.17 0.75 -6.62
N LEU A 243 25.06 -0.44 -7.23
CA LEU A 243 24.81 -0.76 -8.63
C LEU A 243 23.98 0.29 -9.36
N ALA A 244 22.68 0.22 -9.08
CA ALA A 244 21.65 1.00 -9.72
C ALA A 244 21.90 2.51 -9.54
N ASN A 245 22.29 2.95 -8.35
CA ASN A 245 22.57 4.36 -8.05
C ASN A 245 23.76 4.88 -8.86
N PHE A 246 24.83 4.09 -8.96
CA PHE A 246 26.00 4.45 -9.76
C PHE A 246 25.65 4.52 -11.25
N GLN A 247 24.93 3.52 -11.78
CA GLN A 247 24.48 3.51 -13.17
C GLN A 247 23.51 4.65 -13.48
N HIS A 248 22.66 5.04 -12.55
CA HIS A 248 21.77 6.18 -12.69
C HIS A 248 22.56 7.48 -12.83
N LYS A 249 23.65 7.64 -12.06
CA LYS A 249 24.49 8.85 -12.08
C LYS A 249 25.47 8.91 -13.25
N PHE A 250 26.06 7.79 -13.65
CA PHE A 250 27.18 7.74 -14.61
C PHE A 250 26.86 6.98 -15.91
N GLY A 251 25.63 6.49 -16.07
CA GLY A 251 25.19 5.74 -17.24
C GLY A 251 25.43 4.23 -17.14
N LYS A 252 24.70 3.47 -17.98
CA LYS A 252 24.75 2.00 -18.02
C LYS A 252 25.85 1.50 -18.94
N LYS A 253 27.13 1.67 -18.57
CA LYS A 253 28.26 1.07 -19.30
C LYS A 253 28.55 -0.34 -18.77
N LYS A 254 28.79 -1.32 -19.65
CA LYS A 254 29.12 -2.71 -19.27
C LYS A 254 30.37 -2.78 -18.39
N ASP A 255 31.34 -1.90 -18.64
CA ASP A 255 32.64 -1.92 -17.95
C ASP A 255 32.52 -1.59 -16.46
N ILE A 256 31.59 -0.71 -16.09
CA ILE A 256 31.28 -0.37 -14.69
C ILE A 256 30.72 -1.60 -13.95
N LYS A 257 29.90 -2.39 -14.64
CA LYS A 257 29.52 -3.79 -14.34
C LYS A 257 30.69 -4.53 -13.69
N ASN A 258 31.68 -4.75 -14.54
CA ASN A 258 32.77 -5.66 -14.29
C ASN A 258 33.79 -5.09 -13.29
N LEU A 259 34.05 -3.79 -13.35
CA LEU A 259 34.95 -3.11 -12.39
C LEU A 259 34.46 -3.25 -10.95
N LEU A 260 33.15 -3.17 -10.71
CA LEU A 260 32.59 -3.36 -9.36
C LEU A 260 32.74 -4.79 -8.85
N TRP A 261 32.51 -5.80 -9.69
CA TRP A 261 32.63 -7.20 -9.26
C TRP A 261 34.08 -7.66 -9.05
N ASN A 262 35.04 -6.92 -9.62
CA ASN A 262 36.46 -7.19 -9.51
C ASN A 262 37.15 -6.42 -8.36
N ALA A 263 36.45 -5.50 -7.70
CA ALA A 263 36.96 -4.69 -6.59
C ALA A 263 36.63 -5.33 -5.24
#